data_AF-A0A0N0K9W6-F1
#
_entry.id   AF-A0A0N0K9W6-F1
#
_cell.length_a   1.000
_cell.length_b   1.000
_cell.length_c   1.000
_cell.angle_alpha   90.00
_cell.angle_beta   90.00
_cell.angle_gamma   90.00
#
_symmetry.space_group_name_H-M   'P 1'
#
loop_
_entity.id
_entity.type
_entity.pdbx_description
1 polymer ?
#
loop_
_entity_poly.entity_id
_entity_poly.type
_entity_poly.pdbx_seq_one_letter_code
_entity_poly.pdbx_strand_id
1 'polypeptide(L)'
;MTTPNPQAAPGRTFTGTANADRLTGTADDDTLNGGAGNDTLDGGAGNDVVVFDHLSTVNNGLTIAITTDRITVTGGEVDTLTSIEQVNLTGTRFSDVITGSDRPERLDGSTGADTISGGGGNDTIIGGGNLDRLTGGAGQDQFWFYGPDTGGYDLITDFGTDDVLVFHNNVGGQTVVMPITSVAVGSGSGLLAGQAHVQAITGGVRVYVGQDATAGFDMAVDLSGSLTLADFEASASGQMRLVTARTVNGTANDDVLRGGLFDDTLSGDAGEDSLVGGAGSDRLDGGTGVDAAGLKASFANVTITRQADGSALISTQENGLTVTDRLTNVELLYLSDRVVLLTPVGGEAPSTSLPLGFNEAQYLAANPDVAAAVADGRFANGWVHFQAYGYAEVRTTSSLFDIDWYLARNPDVAAAVTQGTMTALSHFMAYGWREGRDPSSAFDTSAYLDRYNDVKAAGMNPLVHYVAWGQAEDRIINAADAGWLG
;
A
#
# COMPACT_ATOMS: atom_id res chain seq x y z
N MET A 1 -5.03 7.11 -46.43
CA MET A 1 -6.24 6.69 -45.70
C MET A 1 -5.99 5.29 -45.18
N THR A 2 -5.40 5.18 -44.00
CA THR A 2 -5.42 3.95 -43.22
C THR A 2 -6.86 3.80 -42.74
N THR A 3 -7.52 2.70 -43.12
CA THR A 3 -8.82 2.34 -42.58
C THR A 3 -8.72 2.36 -41.06
N PRO A 4 -9.64 3.02 -40.33
CA PRO A 4 -9.73 2.85 -38.89
C PRO A 4 -9.85 1.35 -38.61
N ASN A 5 -9.07 0.86 -37.66
CA ASN A 5 -9.25 -0.48 -37.10
C ASN A 5 -10.74 -0.68 -36.82
N PRO A 6 -11.42 -1.71 -37.36
CA PRO A 6 -12.80 -1.96 -36.98
C PRO A 6 -12.81 -2.11 -35.46
N GLN A 7 -13.52 -1.19 -34.82
CA GLN A 7 -13.88 -1.29 -33.42
C GLN A 7 -14.44 -2.71 -33.23
N ALA A 8 -13.80 -3.52 -32.37
CA ALA A 8 -14.28 -4.85 -32.02
C ALA A 8 -15.79 -4.74 -31.76
N ALA A 9 -16.59 -5.57 -32.42
CA ALA A 9 -18.02 -5.48 -32.23
C ALA A 9 -18.30 -5.83 -30.76
N PRO A 10 -19.29 -5.20 -30.11
CA PRO A 10 -19.68 -5.67 -28.78
C PRO A 10 -20.10 -7.12 -28.91
N GLY A 11 -19.58 -7.98 -28.03
CA GLY A 11 -19.97 -9.38 -28.00
C GLY A 11 -21.48 -9.55 -27.77
N ARG A 12 -21.95 -10.76 -28.05
CA ARG A 12 -23.35 -11.12 -28.18
C ARG A 12 -23.80 -12.00 -27.03
N THR A 13 -25.09 -11.95 -26.74
CA THR A 13 -25.74 -12.89 -25.83
C THR A 13 -26.45 -13.98 -26.62
N PHE A 14 -26.12 -15.23 -26.33
CA PHE A 14 -26.77 -16.43 -26.85
C PHE A 14 -27.56 -17.10 -25.73
N THR A 15 -28.82 -17.43 -25.98
CA THR A 15 -29.69 -18.12 -25.02
C THR A 15 -30.30 -19.35 -25.66
N GLY A 16 -30.12 -20.51 -25.03
CA GLY A 16 -30.71 -21.78 -25.41
C GLY A 16 -32.11 -21.96 -24.85
N THR A 17 -32.55 -23.20 -24.80
CA THR A 17 -33.90 -23.61 -24.43
C THR A 17 -33.88 -24.47 -23.16
N ALA A 18 -34.85 -25.38 -23.01
CA ALA A 18 -34.84 -26.38 -21.94
C ALA A 18 -34.48 -27.79 -22.49
N ASN A 19 -33.94 -27.84 -23.71
CA ASN A 19 -33.51 -29.06 -24.38
C ASN A 19 -31.99 -29.00 -24.57
N ALA A 20 -31.39 -30.11 -25.01
CA ALA A 20 -29.98 -30.11 -25.40
C ALA A 20 -29.74 -29.20 -26.61
N ASP A 21 -29.09 -28.07 -26.37
CA ASP A 21 -28.76 -27.04 -27.34
C ASP A 21 -27.26 -27.04 -27.68
N ARG A 22 -26.94 -26.53 -28.86
CA ARG A 22 -25.56 -26.27 -29.28
C ARG A 22 -25.42 -24.79 -29.61
N LEU A 23 -24.71 -24.07 -28.76
CA LEU A 23 -24.44 -22.65 -28.93
C LEU A 23 -22.97 -22.46 -29.33
N THR A 24 -22.72 -21.60 -30.31
CA THR A 24 -21.37 -21.24 -30.73
C THR A 24 -21.30 -19.73 -30.85
N GLY A 25 -20.40 -19.13 -30.07
CA GLY A 25 -20.08 -17.73 -30.10
C GLY A 25 -19.30 -17.34 -31.35
N THR A 26 -18.70 -16.17 -31.28
CA THR A 26 -18.09 -15.43 -32.36
C THR A 26 -16.60 -15.29 -32.10
N ALA A 27 -16.01 -14.16 -32.49
CA ALA A 27 -14.62 -13.84 -32.19
C ALA A 27 -14.51 -12.64 -31.24
N ASP A 28 -15.66 -12.19 -30.72
CA ASP A 28 -15.82 -11.08 -29.77
C ASP A 28 -16.24 -11.67 -28.41
N ASP A 29 -16.09 -10.92 -27.31
CA ASP A 29 -16.37 -11.37 -25.94
C ASP A 29 -17.86 -11.68 -25.69
N ASP A 30 -18.28 -12.93 -25.88
CA ASP A 30 -19.68 -13.37 -25.88
C ASP A 30 -20.19 -13.83 -24.50
N THR A 31 -21.52 -13.83 -24.33
CA THR A 31 -22.20 -14.43 -23.17
C THR A 31 -23.12 -15.55 -23.63
N LEU A 32 -22.95 -16.76 -23.10
CA LEU A 32 -23.71 -17.95 -23.48
C LEU A 32 -24.52 -18.45 -22.27
N ASN A 33 -25.83 -18.65 -22.44
CA ASN A 33 -26.69 -19.31 -21.46
C ASN A 33 -27.39 -20.48 -22.15
N GLY A 34 -27.02 -21.72 -21.79
CA GLY A 34 -27.61 -22.93 -22.38
C GLY A 34 -29.09 -23.11 -22.01
N GLY A 35 -29.45 -22.67 -20.80
CA GLY A 35 -30.72 -23.00 -20.17
C GLY A 35 -30.64 -24.39 -19.54
N ALA A 36 -31.78 -25.10 -19.54
CA ALA A 36 -31.83 -26.45 -19.00
C ALA A 36 -31.54 -27.49 -20.08
N GLY A 37 -31.02 -28.65 -19.68
CA GLY A 37 -30.66 -29.72 -20.61
C GLY A 37 -29.14 -29.91 -20.69
N ASN A 38 -28.71 -30.86 -21.52
CA ASN A 38 -27.28 -31.14 -21.69
C ASN A 38 -26.77 -30.34 -22.90
N ASP A 39 -26.17 -29.19 -22.64
CA ASP A 39 -25.81 -28.25 -23.68
C ASP A 39 -24.36 -28.40 -24.13
N THR A 40 -24.08 -27.90 -25.33
CA THR A 40 -22.70 -27.72 -25.83
C THR A 40 -22.48 -26.25 -26.14
N LEU A 41 -21.66 -25.61 -25.31
CA LEU A 41 -21.38 -24.18 -25.33
C LEU A 41 -19.93 -23.97 -25.79
N ASP A 42 -19.75 -23.31 -26.93
CA ASP A 42 -18.46 -22.99 -27.53
C ASP A 42 -18.34 -21.47 -27.64
N GLY A 43 -17.50 -20.81 -26.84
CA GLY A 43 -17.37 -19.36 -26.85
C GLY A 43 -16.74 -18.82 -28.14
N GLY A 44 -15.86 -19.60 -28.75
CA GLY A 44 -15.11 -19.19 -29.92
C GLY A 44 -13.79 -18.53 -29.54
N ALA A 45 -13.59 -17.28 -29.93
CA ALA A 45 -12.44 -16.48 -29.53
C ALA A 45 -12.92 -15.21 -28.84
N GLY A 46 -12.13 -14.67 -27.93
CA GLY A 46 -12.55 -13.57 -27.06
C GLY A 46 -12.39 -13.98 -25.61
N ASN A 47 -12.95 -13.20 -24.70
CA ASN A 47 -13.18 -13.59 -23.32
C ASN A 47 -14.67 -13.87 -23.14
N ASP A 48 -15.03 -15.15 -23.17
CA ASP A 48 -16.41 -15.61 -23.20
C ASP A 48 -16.89 -16.02 -21.81
N VAL A 49 -18.15 -15.70 -21.52
CA VAL A 49 -18.81 -15.95 -20.23
C VAL A 49 -19.96 -16.93 -20.41
N VAL A 50 -19.99 -18.00 -19.61
CA VAL A 50 -21.19 -18.84 -19.47
C VAL A 50 -22.02 -18.37 -18.29
N VAL A 51 -23.34 -18.27 -18.48
CA VAL A 51 -24.32 -18.01 -17.42
C VAL A 51 -25.16 -19.25 -17.20
N PHE A 52 -25.18 -19.74 -15.97
CA PHE A 52 -25.90 -20.92 -15.52
C PHE A 52 -26.84 -20.54 -14.36
N ASP A 53 -28.08 -20.13 -14.70
CA ASP A 53 -29.01 -19.46 -13.78
C ASP A 53 -30.46 -20.00 -13.80
N HIS A 54 -30.73 -21.09 -14.52
CA HIS A 54 -32.09 -21.64 -14.68
C HIS A 54 -32.57 -22.48 -13.49
N LEU A 55 -31.73 -22.67 -12.47
CA LEU A 55 -31.99 -23.54 -11.33
C LEU A 55 -33.01 -23.00 -10.32
N SER A 56 -33.44 -21.74 -10.44
CA SER A 56 -34.39 -21.09 -9.50
C SER A 56 -35.73 -21.83 -9.30
N THR A 57 -36.13 -22.65 -10.28
CA THR A 57 -37.37 -23.44 -10.24
C THR A 57 -37.20 -24.82 -9.61
N VAL A 58 -35.96 -25.28 -9.39
CA VAL A 58 -35.63 -26.55 -8.74
C VAL A 58 -35.99 -26.47 -7.25
N ASN A 59 -36.57 -27.57 -6.73
CA ASN A 59 -37.19 -27.60 -5.40
C ASN A 59 -36.43 -28.48 -4.38
N ASN A 60 -35.13 -28.64 -4.57
CA ASN A 60 -34.22 -29.41 -3.73
C ASN A 60 -32.81 -28.89 -3.91
N GLY A 61 -31.95 -29.15 -2.92
CA GLY A 61 -30.52 -28.90 -3.04
C GLY A 61 -29.85 -29.81 -4.07
N LEU A 62 -28.79 -29.32 -4.67
CA LEU A 62 -28.01 -29.93 -5.74
C LEU A 62 -26.52 -30.02 -5.37
N THR A 63 -25.82 -30.89 -6.08
CA THR A 63 -24.35 -30.92 -6.07
C THR A 63 -23.88 -30.61 -7.48
N ILE A 64 -23.23 -29.45 -7.64
CA ILE A 64 -22.83 -28.90 -8.92
C ILE A 64 -21.30 -28.77 -8.94
N ALA A 65 -20.69 -29.28 -10.00
CA ALA A 65 -19.25 -29.21 -10.20
C ALA A 65 -18.91 -28.59 -11.54
N ILE A 66 -18.02 -27.61 -11.52
CA ILE A 66 -17.43 -27.01 -12.70
C ILE A 66 -16.04 -27.63 -12.89
N THR A 67 -15.72 -28.01 -14.12
CA THR A 67 -14.42 -28.55 -14.52
C THR A 67 -13.96 -27.82 -15.78
N THR A 68 -12.74 -28.08 -16.25
CA THR A 68 -12.13 -27.41 -17.41
C THR A 68 -13.02 -27.40 -18.67
N ASP A 69 -13.85 -28.43 -18.87
CA ASP A 69 -14.68 -28.57 -20.07
C ASP A 69 -16.16 -28.87 -19.76
N ARG A 70 -16.60 -28.83 -18.49
CA ARG A 70 -18.00 -29.18 -18.14
C ARG A 70 -18.55 -28.41 -16.94
N ILE A 71 -19.87 -28.21 -16.93
CA ILE A 71 -20.69 -27.97 -15.73
C ILE A 71 -21.54 -29.22 -15.52
N THR A 72 -21.52 -29.80 -14.33
CA THR A 72 -22.21 -31.06 -14.02
C THR A 72 -23.11 -30.88 -12.82
N VAL A 73 -24.41 -31.08 -13.00
CA VAL A 73 -25.37 -31.26 -11.91
C VAL A 73 -25.47 -32.76 -11.60
N THR A 74 -25.10 -33.17 -10.38
CA THR A 74 -25.05 -34.59 -10.01
C THR A 74 -26.42 -35.25 -10.12
N GLY A 75 -26.53 -36.26 -11.00
CA GLY A 75 -27.79 -36.96 -11.28
C GLY A 75 -28.77 -36.15 -12.16
N GLY A 76 -28.33 -35.01 -12.69
CA GLY A 76 -29.08 -34.11 -13.55
C GLY A 76 -28.36 -33.88 -14.88
N GLU A 77 -28.28 -32.62 -15.28
CA GLU A 77 -27.73 -32.21 -16.56
C GLU A 77 -26.20 -32.06 -16.57
N VAL A 78 -25.62 -32.13 -17.77
CA VAL A 78 -24.19 -32.00 -18.01
C VAL A 78 -23.95 -31.16 -19.25
N ASP A 79 -23.44 -29.96 -19.05
CA ASP A 79 -23.04 -29.06 -20.13
C ASP A 79 -21.58 -29.28 -20.49
N THR A 80 -21.27 -29.13 -21.77
CA THR A 80 -19.91 -29.16 -22.31
C THR A 80 -19.49 -27.75 -22.67
N LEU A 81 -18.34 -27.33 -22.16
CA LEU A 81 -17.75 -26.01 -22.38
C LEU A 81 -16.52 -26.13 -23.29
N THR A 82 -16.37 -25.20 -24.22
CA THR A 82 -15.19 -25.08 -25.09
C THR A 82 -14.91 -23.59 -25.29
N SER A 83 -13.64 -23.19 -25.17
CA SER A 83 -13.22 -21.78 -25.27
C SER A 83 -14.09 -20.86 -24.40
N ILE A 84 -14.15 -21.15 -23.09
CA ILE A 84 -14.88 -20.34 -22.11
C ILE A 84 -13.90 -19.89 -21.03
N GLU A 85 -13.83 -18.60 -20.80
CA GLU A 85 -12.90 -17.98 -19.85
C GLU A 85 -13.51 -17.80 -18.46
N GLN A 86 -14.83 -17.60 -18.36
CA GLN A 86 -15.52 -17.38 -17.08
C GLN A 86 -16.88 -18.09 -17.00
N VAL A 87 -17.25 -18.53 -15.80
CA VAL A 87 -18.58 -19.08 -15.51
C VAL A 87 -19.26 -18.30 -14.39
N ASN A 88 -20.49 -17.88 -14.63
CA ASN A 88 -21.40 -17.30 -13.65
C ASN A 88 -22.47 -18.34 -13.32
N LEU A 89 -22.44 -18.88 -12.11
CA LEU A 89 -23.35 -19.91 -11.66
C LEU A 89 -24.20 -19.39 -10.50
N THR A 90 -25.52 -19.57 -10.61
CA THR A 90 -26.47 -19.36 -9.52
C THR A 90 -27.11 -20.69 -9.14
N GLY A 91 -27.02 -21.02 -7.85
CA GLY A 91 -27.61 -22.19 -7.23
C GLY A 91 -29.14 -22.15 -7.19
N THR A 92 -29.69 -23.09 -6.45
CA THR A 92 -31.10 -23.16 -6.11
C THR A 92 -31.42 -22.27 -4.90
N ARG A 93 -32.64 -22.34 -4.38
CA ARG A 93 -33.01 -21.71 -3.10
C ARG A 93 -32.90 -22.66 -1.90
N PHE A 94 -32.16 -23.75 -2.06
CA PHE A 94 -31.97 -24.80 -1.06
C PHE A 94 -30.48 -25.06 -0.90
N SER A 95 -30.10 -25.74 0.18
CA SER A 95 -28.71 -26.13 0.45
C SER A 95 -28.05 -26.87 -0.71
N ASP A 96 -27.16 -26.17 -1.40
CA ASP A 96 -26.38 -26.65 -2.51
C ASP A 96 -24.93 -26.94 -2.10
N VAL A 97 -24.27 -27.79 -2.88
CA VAL A 97 -22.82 -27.99 -2.85
C VAL A 97 -22.28 -27.60 -4.21
N ILE A 98 -21.53 -26.50 -4.26
CA ILE A 98 -20.97 -25.95 -5.48
C ILE A 98 -19.45 -26.05 -5.40
N THR A 99 -18.83 -26.62 -6.43
CA THR A 99 -17.37 -26.70 -6.58
C THR A 99 -16.98 -26.10 -7.92
N GLY A 100 -16.22 -25.01 -7.91
CA GLY A 100 -15.64 -24.39 -9.09
C GLY A 100 -14.40 -25.12 -9.60
N SER A 101 -13.68 -24.48 -10.50
CA SER A 101 -12.54 -25.08 -11.23
C SER A 101 -11.27 -24.25 -11.05
N ASP A 102 -10.34 -24.24 -12.01
CA ASP A 102 -9.10 -23.44 -11.96
C ASP A 102 -9.21 -22.09 -12.73
N ARG A 103 -10.41 -21.76 -13.24
CA ARG A 103 -10.66 -20.51 -13.99
C ARG A 103 -11.47 -19.54 -13.11
N PRO A 104 -11.49 -18.23 -13.42
CA PRO A 104 -12.32 -17.29 -12.68
C PRO A 104 -13.81 -17.62 -12.77
N GLU A 105 -14.46 -17.72 -11.62
CA GLU A 105 -15.89 -17.97 -11.51
C GLU A 105 -16.63 -16.95 -10.63
N ARG A 106 -17.91 -16.72 -10.94
CA ARG A 106 -18.85 -16.08 -10.03
C ARG A 106 -19.83 -17.14 -9.54
N LEU A 107 -19.78 -17.46 -8.25
CA LEU A 107 -20.59 -18.49 -7.63
C LEU A 107 -21.56 -17.85 -6.64
N ASP A 108 -22.86 -18.03 -6.87
CA ASP A 108 -23.94 -17.49 -6.04
C ASP A 108 -24.83 -18.63 -5.52
N GLY A 109 -24.79 -18.89 -4.20
CA GLY A 109 -25.63 -19.90 -3.54
C GLY A 109 -27.10 -19.49 -3.43
N SER A 110 -27.41 -18.21 -3.63
CA SER A 110 -28.74 -17.62 -3.48
C SER A 110 -29.30 -17.69 -2.05
N THR A 111 -30.05 -18.74 -1.71
CA THR A 111 -30.52 -18.94 -0.34
C THR A 111 -30.40 -20.41 -0.04
N GLY A 112 -30.07 -20.74 1.19
CA GLY A 112 -29.87 -22.13 1.57
C GLY A 112 -28.74 -22.17 2.57
N ALA A 113 -28.48 -23.30 3.21
CA ALA A 113 -27.20 -23.45 3.88
C ALA A 113 -26.26 -24.10 2.87
N ASP A 114 -25.52 -23.29 2.13
CA ASP A 114 -24.75 -23.69 0.96
C ASP A 114 -23.30 -24.00 1.34
N THR A 115 -22.67 -24.91 0.58
CA THR A 115 -21.23 -25.16 0.66
C THR A 115 -20.61 -24.85 -0.68
N ILE A 116 -19.81 -23.78 -0.74
CA ILE A 116 -19.22 -23.28 -1.97
C ILE A 116 -17.70 -23.33 -1.86
N SER A 117 -17.05 -23.91 -2.87
CA SER A 117 -15.60 -23.89 -3.07
C SER A 117 -15.30 -23.28 -4.43
N GLY A 118 -14.55 -22.18 -4.48
CA GLY A 118 -14.10 -21.53 -5.72
C GLY A 118 -13.16 -22.43 -6.52
N GLY A 119 -12.08 -22.88 -5.87
CA GLY A 119 -11.14 -23.83 -6.47
C GLY A 119 -9.80 -23.16 -6.72
N GLY A 120 -9.46 -22.87 -7.97
CA GLY A 120 -8.35 -22.02 -8.36
C GLY A 120 -8.84 -20.93 -9.31
N GLY A 121 -8.04 -19.89 -9.51
CA GLY A 121 -8.49 -18.72 -10.27
C GLY A 121 -8.96 -17.61 -9.34
N ASN A 122 -9.43 -16.49 -9.90
CA ASN A 122 -9.85 -15.34 -9.10
C ASN A 122 -11.38 -15.34 -9.04
N ASP A 123 -11.93 -15.83 -7.95
CA ASP A 123 -13.35 -16.09 -7.84
C ASP A 123 -14.12 -14.96 -7.14
N THR A 124 -15.41 -14.86 -7.45
CA THR A 124 -16.37 -14.05 -6.69
C THR A 124 -17.41 -14.98 -6.08
N ILE A 125 -17.37 -15.11 -4.76
CA ILE A 125 -18.21 -16.05 -4.00
C ILE A 125 -19.26 -15.29 -3.21
N ILE A 126 -20.51 -15.71 -3.38
CA ILE A 126 -21.69 -15.18 -2.70
C ILE A 126 -22.41 -16.37 -2.08
N GLY A 127 -22.35 -16.50 -0.75
CA GLY A 127 -23.15 -17.50 -0.05
C GLY A 127 -24.64 -17.22 -0.24
N GLY A 128 -25.02 -15.98 0.08
CA GLY A 128 -26.38 -15.50 -0.11
C GLY A 128 -27.08 -15.41 1.24
N GLY A 129 -28.23 -16.06 1.38
CA GLY A 129 -28.99 -16.06 2.61
C GLY A 129 -28.92 -17.38 3.37
N ASN A 130 -28.95 -17.28 4.71
CA ASN A 130 -28.73 -18.34 5.70
C ASN A 130 -27.25 -18.52 6.06
N LEU A 131 -26.84 -19.73 6.42
CA LEU A 131 -25.51 -20.00 6.98
C LEU A 131 -24.70 -20.79 5.98
N ASP A 132 -23.77 -20.11 5.32
CA ASP A 132 -22.99 -20.69 4.25
C ASP A 132 -21.57 -21.03 4.71
N ARG A 133 -21.00 -22.06 4.08
CA ARG A 133 -19.61 -22.45 4.25
C ARG A 133 -18.87 -22.20 2.95
N LEU A 134 -17.98 -21.22 2.97
CA LEU A 134 -17.31 -20.67 1.79
C LEU A 134 -15.81 -20.98 1.84
N THR A 135 -15.26 -21.36 0.70
CA THR A 135 -13.83 -21.62 0.50
C THR A 135 -13.41 -20.96 -0.80
N GLY A 136 -12.45 -20.05 -0.76
CA GLY A 136 -11.94 -19.38 -1.96
C GLY A 136 -11.14 -20.35 -2.81
N GLY A 137 -10.10 -20.89 -2.19
CA GLY A 137 -9.13 -21.74 -2.83
C GLY A 137 -7.87 -20.96 -3.21
N ALA A 138 -7.35 -21.16 -4.42
CA ALA A 138 -6.11 -20.55 -4.87
C ALA A 138 -6.36 -19.41 -5.85
N GLY A 139 -5.96 -18.20 -5.50
CA GLY A 139 -6.06 -17.03 -6.37
C GLY A 139 -6.46 -15.82 -5.55
N GLN A 140 -6.90 -14.75 -6.22
CA GLN A 140 -7.38 -13.55 -5.54
C GLN A 140 -8.89 -13.57 -5.49
N ASP A 141 -9.43 -14.12 -4.40
CA ASP A 141 -10.86 -14.35 -4.27
C ASP A 141 -11.58 -13.20 -3.57
N GLN A 142 -12.84 -12.99 -3.94
CA GLN A 142 -13.70 -11.99 -3.35
C GLN A 142 -14.93 -12.63 -2.73
N PHE A 143 -15.15 -12.38 -1.45
CA PHE A 143 -16.37 -12.78 -0.75
C PHE A 143 -17.32 -11.60 -0.65
N TRP A 144 -18.46 -11.68 -1.33
CA TRP A 144 -19.39 -10.57 -1.48
C TRP A 144 -20.63 -10.76 -0.60
N PHE A 145 -20.91 -9.76 0.23
CA PHE A 145 -22.03 -9.77 1.17
C PHE A 145 -22.99 -8.61 0.90
N TYR A 146 -24.31 -8.85 1.00
CA TYR A 146 -25.34 -7.89 0.58
C TYR A 146 -26.29 -7.39 1.70
N GLY A 147 -26.25 -8.03 2.87
CA GLY A 147 -26.85 -7.60 4.15
C GLY A 147 -28.38 -7.36 4.20
N PRO A 148 -28.94 -7.05 5.41
CA PRO A 148 -28.41 -7.48 6.70
C PRO A 148 -28.66 -8.99 6.90
N ASP A 149 -27.82 -9.61 7.70
CA ASP A 149 -27.85 -11.06 7.88
C ASP A 149 -29.03 -11.47 8.79
N THR A 150 -29.91 -12.33 8.28
CA THR A 150 -31.11 -12.80 9.02
C THR A 150 -31.01 -14.27 9.44
N GLY A 151 -29.93 -14.96 9.06
CA GLY A 151 -29.76 -16.40 9.23
C GLY A 151 -28.58 -16.83 10.12
N GLY A 152 -27.65 -15.94 10.41
CA GLY A 152 -26.47 -16.21 11.22
C GLY A 152 -25.26 -15.48 10.65
N TYR A 153 -24.08 -16.09 10.64
CA TYR A 153 -22.87 -15.56 10.00
C TYR A 153 -22.22 -16.65 9.16
N ASP A 154 -21.92 -16.35 7.90
CA ASP A 154 -21.18 -17.26 7.03
C ASP A 154 -19.81 -17.61 7.60
N LEU A 155 -19.32 -18.79 7.23
CA LEU A 155 -17.99 -19.27 7.58
C LEU A 155 -17.09 -19.33 6.34
N ILE A 156 -16.10 -18.46 6.25
CA ILE A 156 -15.01 -18.57 5.28
C ILE A 156 -13.89 -19.41 5.88
N THR A 157 -13.38 -20.37 5.12
CA THR A 157 -12.57 -21.46 5.70
C THR A 157 -11.07 -21.35 5.44
N ASP A 158 -10.68 -20.49 4.49
CA ASP A 158 -9.29 -20.36 4.01
C ASP A 158 -8.86 -18.91 3.73
N PHE A 159 -9.59 -17.92 4.26
CA PHE A 159 -9.32 -16.49 4.02
C PHE A 159 -7.84 -16.14 4.26
N GLY A 160 -7.18 -15.67 3.20
CA GLY A 160 -5.75 -15.35 3.15
C GLY A 160 -5.45 -13.93 2.70
N THR A 161 -4.18 -13.67 2.39
CA THR A 161 -3.70 -12.34 1.97
C THR A 161 -4.06 -11.97 0.54
N ASP A 162 -4.39 -12.95 -0.28
CA ASP A 162 -4.81 -12.75 -1.66
C ASP A 162 -6.32 -12.45 -1.76
N ASP A 163 -7.06 -12.65 -0.67
CA ASP A 163 -8.50 -12.53 -0.63
C ASP A 163 -9.00 -11.19 -0.11
N VAL A 164 -10.24 -10.86 -0.45
CA VAL A 164 -10.93 -9.67 0.02
C VAL A 164 -12.38 -9.95 0.43
N LEU A 165 -12.84 -9.25 1.46
CA LEU A 165 -14.26 -9.16 1.82
C LEU A 165 -14.83 -7.87 1.23
N VAL A 166 -15.97 -7.99 0.54
CA VAL A 166 -16.65 -6.87 -0.10
C VAL A 166 -18.08 -6.79 0.41
N PHE A 167 -18.42 -5.67 1.04
CA PHE A 167 -19.74 -5.46 1.60
C PHE A 167 -20.54 -4.54 0.69
N HIS A 168 -21.84 -4.79 0.59
CA HIS A 168 -22.76 -4.02 -0.24
C HIS A 168 -23.95 -3.56 0.58
N ASN A 169 -24.54 -2.43 0.16
CA ASN A 169 -25.79 -1.92 0.66
C ASN A 169 -26.81 -1.84 -0.47
N ASN A 170 -28.09 -1.90 -0.11
CA ASN A 170 -29.17 -1.63 -1.04
C ASN A 170 -29.57 -0.15 -0.95
N VAL A 171 -29.24 0.63 -1.98
CA VAL A 171 -29.55 2.06 -2.08
C VAL A 171 -30.57 2.26 -3.18
N GLY A 172 -31.82 2.52 -2.81
CA GLY A 172 -32.89 2.79 -3.79
C GLY A 172 -33.25 1.60 -4.68
N GLY A 173 -33.06 0.37 -4.21
CA GLY A 173 -33.31 -0.86 -4.98
C GLY A 173 -32.12 -1.31 -5.83
N GLN A 174 -30.98 -0.61 -5.75
CA GLN A 174 -29.74 -1.02 -6.39
C GLN A 174 -28.74 -1.46 -5.33
N THR A 175 -28.07 -2.58 -5.59
CA THR A 175 -26.91 -2.97 -4.83
C THR A 175 -25.73 -2.06 -5.20
N VAL A 176 -25.10 -1.47 -4.18
CA VAL A 176 -23.89 -0.66 -4.32
C VAL A 176 -22.86 -1.15 -3.32
N VAL A 177 -21.59 -1.19 -3.72
CA VAL A 177 -20.48 -1.47 -2.81
C VAL A 177 -20.50 -0.44 -1.68
N MET A 178 -20.48 -0.93 -0.43
CA MET A 178 -20.32 -0.12 0.76
C MET A 178 -18.84 -0.15 1.17
N PRO A 179 -18.11 0.95 1.01
CA PRO A 179 -16.70 0.97 1.36
C PRO A 179 -16.49 0.83 2.87
N ILE A 180 -15.59 -0.06 3.27
CA ILE A 180 -15.03 -0.07 4.62
C ILE A 180 -14.03 1.10 4.72
N THR A 181 -14.18 1.90 5.77
CA THR A 181 -13.43 3.14 6.02
C THR A 181 -12.52 3.03 7.23
N SER A 182 -12.79 2.08 8.14
CA SER A 182 -11.94 1.80 9.28
C SER A 182 -12.14 0.37 9.78
N VAL A 183 -11.06 -0.27 10.21
CA VAL A 183 -11.06 -1.56 10.88
C VAL A 183 -10.40 -1.39 12.25
N ALA A 184 -10.98 -1.97 13.29
CA ALA A 184 -10.39 -1.99 14.63
C ALA A 184 -10.70 -3.31 15.36
N VAL A 185 -9.99 -3.59 16.44
CA VAL A 185 -10.33 -4.71 17.33
C VAL A 185 -11.54 -4.32 18.19
N GLY A 186 -12.60 -5.14 18.22
CA GLY A 186 -13.80 -4.82 18.98
C GLY A 186 -14.91 -5.86 18.87
N SER A 187 -16.01 -5.65 19.62
CA SER A 187 -17.14 -6.60 19.68
C SER A 187 -18.32 -6.21 18.79
N GLY A 188 -18.11 -5.36 17.79
CA GLY A 188 -19.18 -4.81 16.94
C GLY A 188 -20.07 -3.73 17.61
N SER A 189 -19.87 -3.44 18.90
CA SER A 189 -20.65 -2.41 19.61
C SER A 189 -20.31 -1.01 19.10
N GLY A 190 -21.34 -0.24 18.72
CA GLY A 190 -21.19 1.16 18.32
C GLY A 190 -20.67 1.40 16.90
N LEU A 191 -20.57 0.35 16.07
CA LEU A 191 -20.24 0.52 14.66
C LEU A 191 -21.29 1.39 13.95
N LEU A 192 -20.81 2.19 13.01
CA LEU A 192 -21.62 2.92 12.04
C LEU A 192 -21.26 2.44 10.62
N ALA A 193 -21.99 2.91 9.63
CA ALA A 193 -21.79 2.58 8.22
C ALA A 193 -20.32 2.68 7.80
N GLY A 194 -19.79 1.58 7.24
CA GLY A 194 -18.42 1.49 6.75
C GLY A 194 -17.37 1.28 7.85
N GLN A 195 -17.75 1.09 9.11
CA GLN A 195 -16.82 0.72 10.17
C GLN A 195 -16.88 -0.77 10.44
N ALA A 196 -15.72 -1.39 10.69
CA ALA A 196 -15.62 -2.80 11.01
C ALA A 196 -14.88 -3.04 12.33
N HIS A 197 -15.32 -4.06 13.07
CA HIS A 197 -14.62 -4.58 14.24
C HIS A 197 -14.22 -6.04 14.01
N VAL A 198 -13.03 -6.43 14.48
CA VAL A 198 -12.56 -7.83 14.46
C VAL A 198 -12.45 -8.36 15.88
N GLN A 199 -12.98 -9.56 16.12
CA GLN A 199 -12.97 -10.23 17.42
C GLN A 199 -12.45 -11.66 17.30
N ALA A 200 -11.62 -12.10 18.24
CA ALA A 200 -11.24 -13.51 18.31
C ALA A 200 -12.44 -14.39 18.72
N ILE A 201 -12.60 -15.52 18.05
CA ILE A 201 -13.58 -16.56 18.40
C ILE A 201 -12.87 -17.92 18.51
N THR A 202 -13.60 -18.96 18.93
CA THR A 202 -13.03 -20.31 18.95
C THR A 202 -12.78 -20.79 17.53
N GLY A 203 -11.50 -21.03 17.18
CA GLY A 203 -11.11 -21.56 15.87
C GLY A 203 -10.99 -20.52 14.76
N GLY A 204 -10.98 -19.23 15.08
CA GLY A 204 -10.95 -18.17 14.06
C GLY A 204 -11.13 -16.76 14.61
N VAL A 205 -11.57 -15.87 13.73
CA VAL A 205 -11.97 -14.50 14.04
C VAL A 205 -13.36 -14.22 13.47
N ARG A 206 -14.07 -13.29 14.09
CA ARG A 206 -15.34 -12.75 13.59
C ARG A 206 -15.13 -11.30 13.19
N VAL A 207 -15.54 -10.97 11.98
CA VAL A 207 -15.57 -9.60 11.46
C VAL A 207 -17.01 -9.09 11.57
N TYR A 208 -17.20 -8.00 12.31
CA TYR A 208 -18.46 -7.27 12.42
C TYR A 208 -18.41 -6.03 11.54
N VAL A 209 -19.50 -5.69 10.87
CA VAL A 209 -19.59 -4.51 9.99
C VAL A 209 -20.85 -3.72 10.29
N GLY A 210 -20.71 -2.40 10.41
CA GLY A 210 -21.84 -1.48 10.41
C GLY A 210 -22.20 -1.08 8.98
N GLN A 211 -23.48 -1.17 8.64
CA GLN A 211 -24.07 -0.84 7.34
C GLN A 211 -24.85 0.47 7.33
N ASP A 212 -25.33 0.93 8.50
CA ASP A 212 -26.22 2.08 8.58
C ASP A 212 -25.78 3.12 9.63
N ALA A 213 -26.63 4.13 9.86
CA ALA A 213 -26.36 5.19 10.84
C ALA A 213 -26.76 4.79 12.28
N THR A 214 -27.29 3.59 12.48
CA THR A 214 -27.72 3.05 13.76
C THR A 214 -26.53 2.39 14.43
N ALA A 215 -26.19 2.83 15.64
CA ALA A 215 -25.05 2.28 16.36
C ALA A 215 -25.21 0.78 16.65
N GLY A 216 -24.33 -0.03 16.09
CA GLY A 216 -24.36 -1.50 16.18
C GLY A 216 -23.73 -2.14 14.95
N PHE A 217 -23.48 -3.44 15.02
CA PHE A 217 -23.14 -4.19 13.81
C PHE A 217 -24.43 -4.63 13.12
N ASP A 218 -24.39 -4.66 11.79
CA ASP A 218 -25.50 -5.09 10.93
C ASP A 218 -25.20 -6.43 10.25
N MET A 219 -23.90 -6.71 10.05
CA MET A 219 -23.41 -7.96 9.48
C MET A 219 -22.28 -8.51 10.31
N ALA A 220 -22.11 -9.83 10.26
CA ALA A 220 -20.85 -10.42 10.65
C ALA A 220 -20.50 -11.63 9.77
N VAL A 221 -19.21 -11.93 9.69
CA VAL A 221 -18.69 -13.12 9.01
C VAL A 221 -17.64 -13.77 9.91
N ASP A 222 -17.65 -15.10 9.96
CA ASP A 222 -16.66 -15.90 10.67
C ASP A 222 -15.58 -16.36 9.69
N LEU A 223 -14.32 -16.15 10.07
CA LEU A 223 -13.15 -16.56 9.32
C LEU A 223 -12.41 -17.61 10.15
N SER A 224 -12.28 -18.83 9.62
CA SER A 224 -11.62 -19.91 10.32
C SER A 224 -10.09 -19.82 10.21
N GLY A 225 -9.37 -20.39 11.18
CA GLY A 225 -7.91 -20.46 11.15
C GLY A 225 -7.23 -19.60 12.21
N SER A 226 -5.92 -19.42 12.06
CA SER A 226 -5.10 -18.65 12.99
C SER A 226 -4.81 -17.28 12.40
N LEU A 227 -5.76 -16.37 12.55
CA LEU A 227 -5.68 -15.00 12.03
C LEU A 227 -5.37 -14.01 13.16
N THR A 228 -4.47 -13.07 12.91
CA THR A 228 -4.14 -12.01 13.86
C THR A 228 -5.15 -10.88 13.69
N LEU A 229 -5.74 -10.41 14.78
CA LEU A 229 -6.79 -9.38 14.71
C LEU A 229 -6.31 -8.04 14.13
N ALA A 230 -5.01 -7.74 14.30
CA ALA A 230 -4.40 -6.53 13.77
C ALA A 230 -4.20 -6.59 12.25
N ASP A 231 -4.16 -7.79 11.65
CA ASP A 231 -3.84 -8.03 10.23
C ASP A 231 -4.93 -7.58 9.26
N PHE A 232 -6.07 -7.13 9.77
CA PHE A 232 -7.17 -6.66 8.96
C PHE A 232 -7.11 -5.16 8.71
N GLU A 233 -7.20 -4.76 7.44
CA GLU A 233 -7.28 -3.35 7.05
C GLU A 233 -8.44 -3.08 6.09
N ALA A 234 -8.75 -1.78 5.96
CA ALA A 234 -9.57 -1.26 4.88
C ALA A 234 -8.66 -0.85 3.70
N SER A 235 -8.88 -1.42 2.52
CA SER A 235 -8.16 -1.02 1.31
C SER A 235 -8.64 0.33 0.79
N ALA A 236 -7.83 0.96 -0.08
CA ALA A 236 -8.23 2.20 -0.75
C ALA A 236 -9.48 2.05 -1.65
N SER A 237 -9.77 0.84 -2.11
CA SER A 237 -10.99 0.49 -2.86
C SER A 237 -12.21 0.26 -1.95
N GLY A 238 -12.07 0.38 -0.63
CA GLY A 238 -13.14 0.17 0.34
C GLY A 238 -13.44 -1.30 0.64
N GLN A 239 -12.51 -2.21 0.33
CA GLN A 239 -12.62 -3.63 0.65
C GLN A 239 -11.92 -3.91 1.99
N MET A 240 -12.24 -5.02 2.64
CA MET A 240 -11.50 -5.48 3.82
C MET A 240 -10.61 -6.65 3.44
N ARG A 241 -9.35 -6.66 3.87
CA ARG A 241 -8.39 -7.71 3.52
C ARG A 241 -7.43 -7.99 4.67
N LEU A 242 -6.73 -9.12 4.57
CA LEU A 242 -5.54 -9.35 5.37
C LEU A 242 -4.34 -8.67 4.73
N VAL A 243 -3.50 -8.08 5.57
CA VAL A 243 -2.17 -7.63 5.19
C VAL A 243 -1.18 -8.21 6.18
N THR A 244 -0.06 -8.67 5.65
CA THR A 244 1.05 -9.20 6.43
C THR A 244 2.17 -8.16 6.54
N ALA A 245 2.96 -8.29 7.60
CA ALA A 245 4.26 -7.61 7.70
C ALA A 245 5.08 -7.84 6.42
N ARG A 246 5.49 -6.75 5.79
CA ARG A 246 6.28 -6.73 4.57
C ARG A 246 7.74 -6.94 4.92
N THR A 247 8.45 -7.66 4.05
CA THR A 247 9.91 -7.58 3.98
C THR A 247 10.27 -6.87 2.68
N VAL A 248 10.77 -5.64 2.79
CA VAL A 248 11.12 -4.79 1.65
C VAL A 248 12.64 -4.63 1.61
N ASN A 249 13.26 -5.06 0.52
CA ASN A 249 14.70 -4.91 0.32
C ASN A 249 14.94 -3.90 -0.82
N GLY A 250 15.76 -2.90 -0.54
CA GLY A 250 16.31 -1.97 -1.51
C GLY A 250 17.42 -2.61 -2.34
N THR A 251 18.15 -1.75 -3.03
CA THR A 251 19.22 -2.04 -3.95
C THR A 251 20.49 -1.33 -3.50
N ALA A 252 21.53 -1.30 -4.35
CA ALA A 252 22.73 -0.54 -4.08
C ALA A 252 22.64 0.94 -4.52
N ASN A 253 21.42 1.47 -4.72
CA ASN A 253 21.16 2.86 -5.07
C ASN A 253 20.31 3.51 -3.98
N ASP A 254 20.19 4.84 -4.04
CA ASP A 254 19.32 5.60 -3.13
C ASP A 254 17.84 5.22 -3.32
N ASP A 255 17.31 4.42 -2.40
CA ASP A 255 15.97 3.85 -2.46
C ASP A 255 14.99 4.53 -1.51
N VAL A 256 13.71 4.53 -1.88
CA VAL A 256 12.61 4.97 -1.02
C VAL A 256 11.75 3.77 -0.66
N LEU A 257 11.93 3.26 0.56
CA LEU A 257 11.29 2.06 1.06
C LEU A 257 10.13 2.41 1.99
N ARG A 258 8.98 1.74 1.81
CA ARG A 258 7.78 1.98 2.63
C ARG A 258 7.12 0.68 3.09
N GLY A 259 6.91 0.56 4.38
CA GLY A 259 6.07 -0.45 5.00
C GLY A 259 4.58 -0.07 4.93
N GLY A 260 3.80 -0.66 5.81
CA GLY A 260 2.35 -0.62 5.90
C GLY A 260 1.89 -0.32 7.33
N LEU A 261 0.95 -1.11 7.82
CA LEU A 261 0.33 -0.93 9.14
C LEU A 261 0.82 -1.98 10.16
N PHE A 262 1.91 -2.70 9.84
CA PHE A 262 2.37 -3.89 10.54
C PHE A 262 3.81 -3.74 11.00
N ASP A 263 4.29 -4.71 11.79
CA ASP A 263 5.68 -4.83 12.18
C ASP A 263 6.54 -5.21 10.95
N ASP A 264 6.80 -4.27 10.04
CA ASP A 264 7.48 -4.50 8.78
C ASP A 264 8.99 -4.64 8.97
N THR A 265 9.68 -5.21 7.98
CA THR A 265 11.14 -5.22 7.90
C THR A 265 11.59 -4.56 6.60
N LEU A 266 12.26 -3.42 6.69
CA LEU A 266 12.81 -2.68 5.56
C LEU A 266 14.34 -2.73 5.63
N SER A 267 15.01 -3.02 4.51
CA SER A 267 16.47 -3.04 4.38
C SER A 267 16.90 -2.22 3.18
N GLY A 268 17.65 -1.13 3.39
CA GLY A 268 18.19 -0.24 2.35
C GLY A 268 19.25 -0.89 1.44
N ASP A 269 20.16 -1.66 2.05
CA ASP A 269 21.38 -2.21 1.42
C ASP A 269 22.50 -1.17 1.26
N ALA A 270 22.72 -0.57 0.09
CA ALA A 270 23.75 0.45 -0.08
C ALA A 270 23.19 1.67 -0.79
N GLY A 271 23.56 2.87 -0.37
CA GLY A 271 22.98 4.10 -0.91
C GLY A 271 22.58 5.05 0.20
N GLU A 272 21.99 6.19 -0.15
CA GLU A 272 21.33 7.07 0.81
C GLU A 272 19.82 6.75 0.81
N ASP A 273 19.38 5.88 1.73
CA ASP A 273 18.04 5.32 1.69
C ASP A 273 17.04 6.08 2.58
N SER A 274 15.79 6.17 2.11
CA SER A 274 14.67 6.72 2.86
C SER A 274 13.68 5.63 3.25
N LEU A 275 13.59 5.33 4.54
CA LEU A 275 12.77 4.26 5.09
C LEU A 275 11.57 4.83 5.87
N VAL A 276 10.36 4.37 5.56
CA VAL A 276 9.16 4.69 6.33
C VAL A 276 8.47 3.38 6.69
N GLY A 277 8.57 2.96 7.95
CA GLY A 277 7.95 1.73 8.45
C GLY A 277 6.42 1.80 8.37
N GLY A 278 5.83 2.70 9.15
CA GLY A 278 4.40 3.02 9.04
C GLY A 278 3.76 3.00 10.41
N ALA A 279 2.67 2.23 10.56
CA ALA A 279 2.15 1.85 11.87
C ALA A 279 2.65 0.44 12.21
N GLY A 280 2.63 0.05 13.48
CA GLY A 280 3.26 -1.22 13.91
C GLY A 280 4.72 -1.06 14.32
N SER A 281 5.28 -2.10 14.94
CA SER A 281 6.64 -2.11 15.51
C SER A 281 7.65 -2.56 14.46
N ASP A 282 8.16 -1.61 13.70
CA ASP A 282 8.95 -1.89 12.51
C ASP A 282 10.41 -2.24 12.80
N ARG A 283 11.06 -2.90 11.84
CA ARG A 283 12.50 -3.09 11.79
C ARG A 283 13.07 -2.43 10.54
N LEU A 284 13.74 -1.30 10.73
CA LEU A 284 14.32 -0.51 9.65
C LEU A 284 15.85 -0.65 9.70
N ASP A 285 16.45 -1.18 8.64
CA ASP A 285 17.89 -1.27 8.46
C ASP A 285 18.30 -0.41 7.25
N GLY A 286 19.01 0.69 7.48
CA GLY A 286 19.49 1.53 6.37
C GLY A 286 20.59 0.87 5.54
N GLY A 287 21.36 -0.04 6.14
CA GLY A 287 22.49 -0.66 5.46
C GLY A 287 23.74 0.21 5.46
N THR A 288 24.30 0.50 4.29
CA THR A 288 25.53 1.30 4.14
C THR A 288 25.27 2.60 3.42
N GLY A 289 25.64 3.71 4.04
CA GLY A 289 25.46 5.04 3.46
C GLY A 289 24.99 6.02 4.53
N VAL A 290 24.23 7.03 4.13
CA VAL A 290 23.57 7.95 5.06
C VAL A 290 22.07 7.77 4.90
N ASP A 291 21.46 7.13 5.88
CA ASP A 291 20.08 6.68 5.77
C ASP A 291 19.15 7.47 6.68
N ALA A 292 17.90 7.62 6.23
CA ALA A 292 16.88 8.40 6.89
C ALA A 292 15.61 7.58 7.13
N ALA A 293 15.18 7.50 8.39
CA ALA A 293 13.87 6.98 8.75
C ALA A 293 12.85 8.11 8.97
N GLY A 294 11.63 7.96 8.46
CA GLY A 294 10.54 8.91 8.62
C GLY A 294 9.44 8.40 9.56
N LEU A 295 8.98 9.24 10.49
CA LEU A 295 7.88 8.95 11.41
C LEU A 295 6.91 10.13 11.53
N LYS A 296 5.61 9.87 11.40
CA LYS A 296 4.55 10.89 11.47
C LYS A 296 4.15 11.24 12.91
N ALA A 297 5.13 11.46 13.78
CA ALA A 297 4.94 11.87 15.17
C ALA A 297 5.82 13.07 15.49
N SER A 298 5.38 13.91 16.44
CA SER A 298 6.22 15.02 16.94
C SER A 298 7.15 14.52 18.04
N PHE A 299 8.27 15.20 18.26
CA PHE A 299 9.26 14.80 19.29
C PHE A 299 8.67 14.66 20.70
N ALA A 300 7.63 15.42 21.04
CA ALA A 300 6.96 15.31 22.33
C ALA A 300 6.19 13.99 22.52
N ASN A 301 5.84 13.31 21.43
CA ASN A 301 5.02 12.10 21.42
C ASN A 301 5.84 10.84 21.10
N VAL A 302 7.17 10.94 21.10
CA VAL A 302 8.09 9.85 20.76
C VAL A 302 9.07 9.64 21.91
N THR A 303 9.32 8.38 22.27
CA THR A 303 10.42 8.01 23.18
C THR A 303 11.53 7.36 22.39
N ILE A 304 12.74 7.93 22.43
CA ILE A 304 13.91 7.42 21.71
C ILE A 304 14.88 6.78 22.70
N THR A 305 15.15 5.48 22.54
CA THR A 305 16.08 4.73 23.39
C THR A 305 17.20 4.10 22.58
N ARG A 306 18.44 4.56 22.79
CA ARG A 306 19.63 3.99 22.14
C ARG A 306 20.04 2.68 22.82
N GLN A 307 20.32 1.66 22.01
CA GLN A 307 20.72 0.33 22.46
C GLN A 307 22.24 0.16 22.42
N ALA A 308 22.75 -0.81 23.18
CA ALA A 308 24.18 -1.11 23.23
C ALA A 308 24.72 -1.73 21.93
N ASP A 309 23.83 -2.26 21.08
CA ASP A 309 24.14 -2.85 19.78
C ASP A 309 24.20 -1.83 18.63
N GLY A 310 24.09 -0.53 18.94
CA GLY A 310 24.11 0.56 17.96
C GLY A 310 22.75 0.91 17.36
N SER A 311 21.71 0.11 17.59
CA SER A 311 20.35 0.44 17.13
C SER A 311 19.67 1.50 18.01
N ALA A 312 18.62 2.12 17.47
CA ALA A 312 17.70 2.98 18.21
C ALA A 312 16.30 2.35 18.26
N LEU A 313 15.67 2.35 19.43
CA LEU A 313 14.26 2.04 19.59
C LEU A 313 13.45 3.34 19.64
N ILE A 314 12.44 3.44 18.77
CA ILE A 314 11.57 4.61 18.64
C ILE A 314 10.15 4.18 19.04
N SER A 315 9.71 4.56 20.23
CA SER A 315 8.40 4.16 20.75
C SER A 315 7.36 5.28 20.61
N THR A 316 6.18 4.94 20.08
CA THR A 316 5.00 5.80 19.93
C THR A 316 3.78 5.18 20.63
N GLN A 317 2.65 5.92 20.65
CA GLN A 317 1.35 5.39 21.06
C GLN A 317 0.43 5.35 19.84
N GLU A 318 -0.04 4.16 19.49
CA GLU A 318 -0.96 3.93 18.38
C GLU A 318 -2.20 3.20 18.91
N ASN A 319 -3.38 3.80 18.76
CA ASN A 319 -4.65 3.26 19.27
C ASN A 319 -4.62 2.84 20.76
N GLY A 320 -3.83 3.56 21.58
CA GLY A 320 -3.68 3.29 23.02
C GLY A 320 -2.73 2.14 23.37
N LEU A 321 -2.01 1.60 22.39
CA LEU A 321 -0.94 0.63 22.56
C LEU A 321 0.42 1.28 22.32
N THR A 322 1.42 0.86 23.09
CA THR A 322 2.81 1.22 22.81
C THR A 322 3.32 0.39 21.65
N VAL A 323 3.76 1.07 20.61
CA VAL A 323 4.38 0.50 19.42
C VAL A 323 5.85 0.93 19.39
N THR A 324 6.77 0.10 18.91
CA THR A 324 8.21 0.40 18.97
C THR A 324 8.97 -0.04 17.74
N ASP A 325 9.44 0.92 16.97
CA ASP A 325 10.31 0.69 15.83
C ASP A 325 11.74 0.49 16.28
N ARG A 326 12.46 -0.37 15.57
CA ARG A 326 13.87 -0.61 15.76
C ARG A 326 14.63 -0.21 14.50
N LEU A 327 15.42 0.85 14.63
CA LEU A 327 16.24 1.41 13.57
C LEU A 327 17.69 0.96 13.76
N THR A 328 18.27 0.37 12.72
CA THR A 328 19.68 -0.08 12.66
C THR A 328 20.32 0.56 11.44
N ASN A 329 21.57 1.01 11.54
CA ASN A 329 22.26 1.71 10.45
C ASN A 329 21.42 2.86 9.85
N VAL A 330 20.77 3.65 10.70
CA VAL A 330 20.01 4.83 10.28
C VAL A 330 20.55 6.03 11.03
N GLU A 331 21.01 7.02 10.28
CA GLU A 331 21.65 8.21 10.83
C GLU A 331 20.59 9.25 11.21
N LEU A 332 19.55 9.39 10.40
CA LEU A 332 18.58 10.49 10.51
C LEU A 332 17.17 9.96 10.82
N LEU A 333 16.54 10.52 11.85
CA LEU A 333 15.11 10.32 12.13
C LEU A 333 14.34 11.60 11.87
N TYR A 334 13.50 11.58 10.85
CA TYR A 334 12.59 12.66 10.49
C TYR A 334 11.29 12.52 11.28
N LEU A 335 11.05 13.48 12.16
CA LEU A 335 9.80 13.66 12.88
C LEU A 335 9.00 14.80 12.23
N SER A 336 7.72 14.90 12.56
CA SER A 336 6.84 15.92 11.96
C SER A 336 7.24 17.36 12.31
N ASP A 337 8.02 17.57 13.38
CA ASP A 337 8.45 18.89 13.85
C ASP A 337 9.97 19.13 13.82
N ARG A 338 10.79 18.10 13.60
CA ARG A 338 12.28 18.20 13.60
C ARG A 338 12.95 16.95 13.04
N VAL A 339 14.26 17.02 12.85
CA VAL A 339 15.12 15.86 12.57
C VAL A 339 15.97 15.54 13.81
N VAL A 340 16.08 14.25 14.15
CA VAL A 340 16.88 13.74 15.27
C VAL A 340 18.00 12.86 14.71
N LEU A 341 19.24 13.15 15.07
CA LEU A 341 20.39 12.32 14.70
C LEU A 341 20.45 11.08 15.61
N LEU A 342 20.43 9.87 15.05
CA LEU A 342 20.32 8.60 15.76
C LEU A 342 21.64 7.85 15.96
N THR A 343 22.63 7.96 15.08
CA THR A 343 23.96 7.34 15.30
C THR A 343 25.05 8.12 14.55
N PRO A 344 26.21 8.39 15.16
CA PRO A 344 27.42 8.78 14.44
C PRO A 344 28.16 7.53 13.96
N VAL A 345 28.58 7.51 12.69
CA VAL A 345 29.26 6.37 12.09
C VAL A 345 30.62 6.13 12.79
N GLY A 346 30.84 4.92 13.32
CA GLY A 346 32.18 4.38 13.61
C GLY A 346 33.00 5.00 14.75
N GLY A 347 32.62 4.76 16.02
CA GLY A 347 33.56 4.84 17.16
C GLY A 347 34.03 6.24 17.59
N GLU A 348 33.37 7.31 17.13
CA GLU A 348 33.67 8.67 17.57
C GLU A 348 32.92 9.09 18.85
N ALA A 349 33.59 9.88 19.69
CA ALA A 349 33.01 10.50 20.88
C ALA A 349 31.85 11.45 20.49
N PRO A 350 30.82 11.64 21.35
CA PRO A 350 29.67 12.44 21.01
C PRO A 350 30.07 13.91 20.85
N SER A 351 29.93 14.47 19.65
CA SER A 351 30.18 15.89 19.42
C SER A 351 29.39 16.44 18.24
N THR A 352 28.37 17.21 18.61
CA THR A 352 27.61 18.26 17.91
C THR A 352 27.96 18.56 16.43
N SER A 353 26.95 18.36 15.58
CA SER A 353 26.73 18.93 14.25
C SER A 353 27.68 18.53 13.13
N LEU A 354 27.26 17.51 12.37
CA LEU A 354 27.48 17.52 10.92
C LEU A 354 26.38 18.40 10.27
N PRO A 355 26.73 19.37 9.41
CA PRO A 355 25.75 20.07 8.58
C PRO A 355 25.26 19.14 7.46
N LEU A 356 23.98 19.27 7.11
CA LEU A 356 23.36 18.63 5.94
C LEU A 356 24.20 18.85 4.67
N GLY A 357 24.44 17.76 3.92
CA GLY A 357 25.05 17.82 2.59
C GLY A 357 26.58 17.93 2.57
N PHE A 358 27.31 17.22 3.44
CA PHE A 358 28.74 16.97 3.27
C PHE A 358 28.97 15.56 2.71
N ASN A 359 29.32 15.46 1.43
CA ASN A 359 29.71 14.20 0.80
C ASN A 359 31.25 14.09 0.76
N GLU A 360 31.82 13.18 1.54
CA GLU A 360 33.27 13.03 1.63
C GLU A 360 33.90 12.60 0.30
N ALA A 361 33.27 11.67 -0.44
CA ALA A 361 33.79 11.19 -1.70
C ALA A 361 33.88 12.30 -2.76
N GLN A 362 32.84 13.14 -2.85
CA GLN A 362 32.82 14.32 -3.72
C GLN A 362 33.81 15.38 -3.25
N TYR A 363 33.93 15.58 -1.92
CA TYR A 363 34.88 16.52 -1.36
C TYR A 363 36.33 16.09 -1.63
N LEU A 364 36.68 14.81 -1.48
CA LEU A 364 38.01 14.29 -1.81
C LEU A 364 38.27 14.27 -3.32
N ALA A 365 37.26 13.98 -4.14
CA ALA A 365 37.36 14.03 -5.60
C ALA A 365 37.59 15.47 -6.11
N ALA A 366 36.92 16.45 -5.51
CA ALA A 366 37.09 17.86 -5.82
C ALA A 366 38.40 18.45 -5.27
N ASN A 367 39.03 17.79 -4.29
CA ASN A 367 40.21 18.28 -3.57
C ASN A 367 41.33 17.20 -3.51
N PRO A 368 42.04 16.96 -4.64
CA PRO A 368 43.01 15.86 -4.74
C PRO A 368 44.21 15.98 -3.78
N ASP A 369 44.56 17.19 -3.37
CA ASP A 369 45.57 17.48 -2.36
C ASP A 369 45.15 16.98 -0.96
N VAL A 370 43.87 17.11 -0.65
CA VAL A 370 43.27 16.61 0.59
C VAL A 370 43.13 15.09 0.54
N ALA A 371 42.71 14.53 -0.60
CA ALA A 371 42.67 13.08 -0.80
C ALA A 371 44.04 12.42 -0.59
N ALA A 372 45.11 13.05 -1.09
CA ALA A 372 46.47 12.58 -0.83
C ALA A 372 46.89 12.71 0.64
N ALA A 373 46.48 13.78 1.32
CA ALA A 373 46.77 13.97 2.74
C ALA A 373 46.00 12.99 3.65
N VAL A 374 44.78 12.59 3.26
CA VAL A 374 44.01 11.53 3.92
C VAL A 374 44.61 10.16 3.65
N ALA A 375 45.00 9.86 2.41
CA ALA A 375 45.64 8.59 2.05
C ALA A 375 46.99 8.36 2.76
N ASP A 376 47.75 9.43 3.01
CA ASP A 376 49.00 9.40 3.77
C ASP A 376 48.80 9.46 5.30
N GLY A 377 47.55 9.47 5.78
CA GLY A 377 47.19 9.47 7.21
C GLY A 377 47.47 10.79 7.94
N ARG A 378 47.70 11.89 7.22
CA ARG A 378 47.89 13.24 7.81
C ARG A 378 46.58 13.85 8.28
N PHE A 379 45.47 13.45 7.68
CA PHE A 379 44.11 13.68 8.16
C PHE A 379 43.38 12.35 8.21
N ALA A 380 42.51 12.17 9.20
CA ALA A 380 41.79 10.91 9.38
C ALA A 380 40.76 10.67 8.25
N ASN A 381 40.20 11.74 7.69
CA ASN A 381 39.23 11.71 6.59
C ASN A 381 39.09 13.15 5.99
N GLY A 382 38.38 13.27 4.87
CA GLY A 382 38.13 14.55 4.19
C GLY A 382 37.35 15.54 5.06
N TRP A 383 36.48 15.04 5.93
CA TRP A 383 35.74 15.86 6.88
C TRP A 383 36.64 16.56 7.91
N VAL A 384 37.63 15.84 8.46
CA VAL A 384 38.60 16.39 9.42
C VAL A 384 39.44 17.49 8.78
N HIS A 385 39.81 17.34 7.51
CA HIS A 385 40.43 18.44 6.76
C HIS A 385 39.45 19.60 6.56
N PHE A 386 38.19 19.31 6.20
CA PHE A 386 37.18 20.34 6.00
C PHE A 386 36.92 21.18 7.24
N GLN A 387 36.77 20.54 8.41
CA GLN A 387 36.64 21.21 9.70
C GLN A 387 37.86 22.05 10.06
N ALA A 388 39.06 21.51 9.87
CA ALA A 388 40.29 22.17 10.30
C ALA A 388 40.71 23.32 9.37
N TYR A 389 40.46 23.17 8.06
CA TYR A 389 40.98 24.07 7.02
C TYR A 389 39.97 24.36 5.91
N GLY A 390 39.17 23.39 5.47
CA GLY A 390 38.25 23.56 4.33
C GLY A 390 37.18 24.66 4.49
N TYR A 391 36.73 24.94 5.72
CA TYR A 391 35.86 26.10 6.01
C TYR A 391 36.54 27.45 5.76
N ALA A 392 37.84 27.57 6.06
CA ALA A 392 38.61 28.78 5.82
C ALA A 392 39.12 28.88 4.37
N GLU A 393 39.22 27.73 3.69
CA GLU A 393 39.66 27.60 2.31
C GLU A 393 38.53 27.64 1.27
N VAL A 394 37.26 27.71 1.71
CA VAL A 394 36.08 27.92 0.84
C VAL A 394 35.92 26.79 -0.21
N ARG A 395 35.75 25.55 0.26
CA ARG A 395 35.58 24.35 -0.60
C ARG A 395 34.13 23.80 -0.51
N THR A 396 33.48 23.46 -1.64
CA THR A 396 32.02 23.19 -1.78
C THR A 396 31.54 21.79 -1.37
N THR A 397 30.25 21.63 -0.99
CA THR A 397 29.70 20.36 -0.43
C THR A 397 28.36 19.81 -1.02
N SER A 398 27.52 20.57 -1.77
CA SER A 398 26.30 20.05 -2.44
C SER A 398 25.75 21.01 -3.54
N SER A 399 24.90 20.51 -4.46
CA SER A 399 24.19 21.31 -5.47
C SER A 399 22.90 21.99 -4.98
N LEU A 400 22.25 21.45 -3.93
CA LEU A 400 21.01 22.01 -3.37
C LEU A 400 21.26 23.14 -2.37
N PHE A 401 22.43 23.16 -1.73
CA PHE A 401 22.92 24.28 -0.92
C PHE A 401 24.35 24.63 -1.34
N ASP A 402 24.50 25.76 -2.03
CA ASP A 402 25.78 26.23 -2.56
C ASP A 402 26.27 27.38 -1.67
N ILE A 403 27.30 27.12 -0.86
CA ILE A 403 27.83 28.06 0.13
C ILE A 403 28.33 29.33 -0.55
N ASP A 404 29.06 29.21 -1.66
CA ASP A 404 29.68 30.35 -2.33
C ASP A 404 28.62 31.21 -3.00
N TRP A 405 27.65 30.56 -3.63
CA TRP A 405 26.50 31.22 -4.23
C TRP A 405 25.64 31.93 -3.18
N TYR A 406 25.42 31.27 -2.04
CA TYR A 406 24.63 31.78 -0.92
C TYR A 406 25.31 32.99 -0.29
N LEU A 407 26.61 32.90 0.03
CA LEU A 407 27.35 34.00 0.65
C LEU A 407 27.55 35.19 -0.31
N ALA A 408 27.75 34.93 -1.61
CA ALA A 408 27.84 35.99 -2.61
C ALA A 408 26.56 36.83 -2.72
N ARG A 409 25.39 36.23 -2.45
CA ARG A 409 24.08 36.90 -2.49
C ARG A 409 23.63 37.48 -1.16
N ASN A 410 24.28 37.08 -0.07
CA ASN A 410 23.92 37.44 1.29
C ASN A 410 25.13 38.05 2.03
N PRO A 411 25.54 39.29 1.69
CA PRO A 411 26.77 39.90 2.23
C PRO A 411 26.74 40.11 3.75
N ASP A 412 25.54 40.31 4.31
CA ASP A 412 25.30 40.39 5.75
C ASP A 412 25.61 39.06 6.45
N VAL A 413 25.23 37.94 5.83
CA VAL A 413 25.57 36.60 6.30
C VAL A 413 27.05 36.33 6.11
N ALA A 414 27.65 36.74 4.99
CA ALA A 414 29.08 36.61 4.75
C ALA A 414 29.92 37.34 5.81
N ALA A 415 29.47 38.52 6.26
CA ALA A 415 30.10 39.24 7.36
C ALA A 415 29.98 38.49 8.70
N ALA A 416 28.81 37.90 9.00
CA ALA A 416 28.59 37.12 10.21
C ALA A 416 29.42 35.82 10.23
N VAL A 417 29.57 35.17 9.07
CA VAL A 417 30.42 33.99 8.87
C VAL A 417 31.89 34.35 9.04
N THR A 418 32.34 35.48 8.47
CA THR A 418 33.72 35.98 8.65
C THR A 418 34.04 36.27 10.12
N GLN A 419 33.04 36.69 10.90
CA GLN A 419 33.16 36.94 12.34
C GLN A 419 33.02 35.67 13.18
N GLY A 420 32.76 34.51 12.57
CA GLY A 420 32.64 33.22 13.25
C GLY A 420 31.40 33.09 14.15
N THR A 421 30.38 33.93 13.95
CA THR A 421 29.18 33.93 14.80
C THR A 421 28.10 32.94 14.34
N MET A 422 28.16 32.50 13.08
CA MET A 422 27.25 31.52 12.47
C MET A 422 27.87 30.95 11.18
N THR A 423 27.31 29.85 10.65
CA THR A 423 27.63 29.32 9.31
C THR A 423 26.55 29.70 8.29
N ALA A 424 26.88 29.68 7.00
CA ALA A 424 25.94 29.96 5.90
C ALA A 424 24.68 29.07 5.97
N LEU A 425 24.87 27.77 6.18
CA LEU A 425 23.78 26.81 6.30
C LEU A 425 22.97 27.03 7.58
N SER A 426 23.62 27.27 8.73
CA SER A 426 22.91 27.54 9.99
C SER A 426 22.05 28.80 9.90
N HIS A 427 22.54 29.84 9.20
CA HIS A 427 21.75 31.02 8.91
C HIS A 427 20.56 30.66 8.02
N PHE A 428 20.77 29.95 6.92
CA PHE A 428 19.67 29.58 6.03
C PHE A 428 18.58 28.80 6.75
N MET A 429 18.95 27.79 7.53
CA MET A 429 18.03 26.91 8.24
C MET A 429 17.23 27.64 9.33
N ALA A 430 17.87 28.57 10.04
CA ALA A 430 17.24 29.32 11.12
C ALA A 430 16.43 30.52 10.62
N TYR A 431 16.93 31.22 9.61
CA TYR A 431 16.45 32.54 9.18
C TYR A 431 16.26 32.65 7.67
N GLY A 432 17.24 32.21 6.88
CA GLY A 432 17.31 32.53 5.45
C GLY A 432 16.08 32.10 4.65
N TRP A 433 15.51 30.92 4.91
CA TRP A 433 14.30 30.48 4.20
C TRP A 433 13.06 31.31 4.57
N ARG A 434 12.97 31.82 5.82
CA ARG A 434 11.87 32.71 6.26
C ARG A 434 12.03 34.11 5.70
N GLU A 435 13.26 34.49 5.42
CA GLU A 435 13.63 35.73 4.74
C GLU A 435 13.50 35.64 3.21
N GLY A 436 13.08 34.47 2.69
CA GLY A 436 12.92 34.24 1.25
C GLY A 436 14.24 34.16 0.48
N ARG A 437 15.35 33.90 1.17
CA ARG A 437 16.66 33.68 0.53
C ARG A 437 16.67 32.30 -0.10
N ASP A 438 17.36 32.16 -1.22
CA ASP A 438 17.52 30.87 -1.90
C ASP A 438 18.80 30.17 -1.43
N PRO A 439 18.80 28.84 -1.23
CA PRO A 439 19.97 28.10 -0.76
C PRO A 439 21.01 27.83 -1.85
N SER A 440 20.60 27.87 -3.13
CA SER A 440 21.48 27.64 -4.28
C SER A 440 20.85 28.21 -5.55
N SER A 441 21.59 28.19 -6.67
CA SER A 441 21.00 28.49 -7.99
C SER A 441 19.94 27.49 -8.44
N ALA A 442 19.90 26.29 -7.84
CA ALA A 442 19.05 25.18 -8.25
C ALA A 442 17.71 25.13 -7.52
N PHE A 443 17.54 25.92 -6.45
CA PHE A 443 16.38 25.83 -5.56
C PHE A 443 15.83 27.22 -5.24
N ASP A 444 14.59 27.49 -5.67
CA ASP A 444 13.89 28.75 -5.40
C ASP A 444 12.94 28.57 -4.21
N THR A 445 13.34 29.14 -3.07
CA THR A 445 12.60 29.05 -1.79
C THR A 445 11.20 29.63 -1.92
N SER A 446 11.08 30.77 -2.58
CA SER A 446 9.82 31.52 -2.64
C SER A 446 8.85 30.83 -3.62
N ALA A 447 9.33 30.43 -4.79
CA ALA A 447 8.54 29.72 -5.78
C ALA A 447 8.06 28.36 -5.26
N TYR A 448 8.90 27.66 -4.48
CA TYR A 448 8.51 26.39 -3.86
C TYR A 448 7.36 26.59 -2.87
N LEU A 449 7.46 27.57 -1.96
CA LEU A 449 6.40 27.87 -1.01
C LEU A 449 5.12 28.39 -1.68
N ASP A 450 5.24 29.15 -2.77
CA ASP A 450 4.08 29.64 -3.51
C ASP A 450 3.37 28.53 -4.30
N ARG A 451 4.12 27.55 -4.80
CA ARG A 451 3.58 26.36 -5.47
C ARG A 451 2.92 25.39 -4.48
N TYR A 452 3.50 25.26 -3.29
CA TYR A 452 3.12 24.27 -2.31
C TYR A 452 2.56 24.91 -1.04
N ASN A 453 1.28 25.28 -1.13
CA ASN A 453 0.58 26.00 -0.07
C ASN A 453 0.44 25.19 1.22
N ASP A 454 0.48 23.86 1.13
CA ASP A 454 0.52 22.93 2.27
C ASP A 454 1.83 23.07 3.07
N VAL A 455 2.98 23.17 2.39
CA VAL A 455 4.30 23.41 3.01
C VAL A 455 4.34 24.78 3.67
N LYS A 456 3.82 25.79 2.96
CA LYS A 456 3.70 27.17 3.43
C LYS A 456 2.79 27.27 4.65
N ALA A 457 1.62 26.62 4.63
CA ALA A 457 0.68 26.61 5.74
C ALA A 457 1.21 25.86 6.96
N ALA A 458 1.96 24.77 6.74
CA ALA A 458 2.65 24.04 7.80
C ALA A 458 3.85 24.80 8.38
N GLY A 459 4.27 25.90 7.76
CA GLY A 459 5.42 26.70 8.21
C GLY A 459 6.73 25.91 8.20
N MET A 460 6.84 24.94 7.29
CA MET A 460 8.03 24.10 7.15
C MET A 460 9.09 24.82 6.31
N ASN A 461 10.36 24.51 6.58
CA ASN A 461 11.46 24.97 5.73
C ASN A 461 11.33 24.26 4.36
N PRO A 462 11.26 24.99 3.24
CA PRO A 462 11.00 24.41 1.93
C PRO A 462 12.13 23.51 1.42
N LEU A 463 13.40 23.84 1.70
CA LEU A 463 14.53 22.96 1.35
C LEU A 463 14.45 21.65 2.14
N VAL A 464 14.08 21.74 3.42
CA VAL A 464 13.90 20.57 4.28
C VAL A 464 12.69 19.74 3.82
N HIS A 465 11.57 20.38 3.50
CA HIS A 465 10.39 19.70 2.99
C HIS A 465 10.69 18.99 1.67
N TYR A 466 11.39 19.66 0.76
CA TYR A 466 11.72 19.06 -0.54
C TYR A 466 12.57 17.80 -0.40
N VAL A 467 13.62 17.87 0.42
CA VAL A 467 14.50 16.73 0.69
C VAL A 467 13.76 15.61 1.43
N ALA A 468 12.86 15.94 2.35
CA ALA A 468 12.17 14.94 3.17
C ALA A 468 10.95 14.29 2.48
N TRP A 469 10.22 15.03 1.66
CA TRP A 469 8.95 14.59 1.07
C TRP A 469 8.76 15.06 -0.37
N GLY A 470 9.18 16.28 -0.70
CA GLY A 470 8.88 16.88 -1.99
C GLY A 470 9.47 16.12 -3.19
N GLN A 471 10.64 15.50 -3.05
CA GLN A 471 11.19 14.63 -4.11
C GLN A 471 10.28 13.41 -4.38
N ALA A 472 9.72 12.81 -3.32
CA ALA A 472 8.83 11.66 -3.41
C ALA A 472 7.39 12.03 -3.82
N GLU A 473 7.07 13.32 -3.85
CA GLU A 473 5.79 13.88 -4.29
C GLU A 473 5.92 14.56 -5.67
N ASP A 474 7.01 14.32 -6.39
CA ASP A 474 7.35 14.92 -7.69
C ASP A 474 7.27 16.46 -7.68
N ARG A 475 7.63 17.07 -6.56
CA ARG A 475 7.56 18.52 -6.38
C ARG A 475 8.71 19.22 -7.10
N ILE A 476 8.40 20.31 -7.78
CA ILE A 476 9.33 21.04 -8.63
C ILE A 476 9.98 22.20 -7.86
N ILE A 477 11.31 22.28 -7.90
CA ILE A 477 12.12 23.25 -7.13
C ILE A 477 12.61 24.48 -7.90
N ASN A 478 12.45 24.52 -9.21
CA ASN A 478 12.75 25.69 -10.03
C ASN A 478 11.67 25.93 -11.11
N ALA A 479 11.65 27.10 -11.75
CA ALA A 479 10.71 27.39 -12.84
C ALA A 479 11.15 26.81 -14.21
N ALA A 480 12.39 26.34 -14.34
CA ALA A 480 12.96 25.80 -15.57
C ALA A 480 12.50 24.35 -15.86
N ASP A 481 12.10 23.60 -14.84
CA ASP A 481 11.66 22.20 -14.95
C ASP A 481 10.17 22.04 -15.31
N ALA A 482 9.42 23.14 -15.40
CA ALA A 482 8.01 23.14 -15.83
C ALA A 482 7.80 22.73 -17.30
N GLY A 483 8.88 22.56 -18.09
CA GLY A 483 8.83 22.18 -19.49
C GLY A 483 8.77 20.69 -19.79
N TRP A 484 8.79 19.82 -18.78
CA TRP A 484 8.91 18.36 -18.94
C TRP A 484 7.65 17.55 -18.58
N LEU A 485 6.54 18.21 -18.21
CA LEU A 485 5.25 17.58 -17.94
C LEU A 485 4.12 18.29 -18.71
N GLY A 486 4.20 18.19 -20.05
CA GLY A 486 3.10 18.47 -20.97
C GLY A 486 2.46 17.18 -21.46
#